data_AF-A0A226D4A4-F1
#
_entry.id   AF-A0A226D4A4-F1
#
_cell.length_a   1.000
_cell.length_b   1.000
_cell.length_c   1.000
_cell.angle_alpha   90.00
_cell.angle_beta   90.00
_cell.angle_gamma   90.00
#
_symmetry.space_group_name_H-M   'P 1'
#
loop_
_entity.id
_entity.type
_entity.pdbx_description
1 polymer ?
#
loop_
_entity_poly.entity_id
_entity_poly.type
_entity_poly.pdbx_seq_one_letter_code
_entity_poly.pdbx_strand_id
1 'polypeptide(L)'
;MDLFRIIVECKKLIRSNNLRDGFNWKRQNLFKSFTGMKPYSMQDSLNGVLTYMLSLATNSSVGVNRILISTSIESTTPFSLNFTDTDIMTVSFILVGNWSFSFVTCSSLSQSAVDYWGYLKPLDSSVWYSLICLSLLVTILLIGQNYTKFMALNWHELGYAFFNGLLDVGFILVERSSSTLHVIFQNSEKLVILWTLVAFVVVNIYKSIVTEETTAPLTSNPPRVFNDLVDGGFKLYSSPISDRYKFIMPQTLTKYRWGMSEFDANIASRCLIWRRTLLKELRNTVVTLRQLCASPVKMVEIRENESIFCKGLNLTSFYEANHNLVTQAEEKFKNIELGRIAGISNVLNTTLISEILGKCDKTAFVAPSVFVMSKSYLLKILGGTSSHLSRKPYVKSIDTAFSKRVYIKIAKWGAVSESMKDKMTNIIEGGFYKFWEGFFVHLQTLGGVGRKRENTFSPQQLNSNILTMFFILGIASGLCVIIFLAVVYELGIFEKRHRKVVVVNTMMQSIGTDAISKHRRIRYAPPSDHDTAEHADRKCVRKTETDVPVPPHDRLDWPECV
;
A
#
# COMPACT_ATOMS: atom_id res chain seq x y z
N MET A 1 36.48 -15.60 7.38
CA MET A 1 35.65 -16.52 6.55
C MET A 1 34.53 -15.82 5.78
N ASP A 2 34.07 -14.65 6.21
CA ASP A 2 32.92 -13.96 5.59
C ASP A 2 33.24 -13.28 4.25
N LEU A 3 34.44 -12.71 4.03
CA LEU A 3 34.83 -12.19 2.71
C LEU A 3 34.89 -13.29 1.65
N PHE A 4 35.37 -14.48 2.03
CA PHE A 4 35.36 -15.64 1.14
C PHE A 4 33.93 -16.00 0.74
N ARG A 5 32.99 -16.03 1.71
CA ARG A 5 31.57 -16.23 1.45
C ARG A 5 31.03 -15.15 0.51
N ILE A 6 31.34 -13.88 0.74
CA ILE A 6 30.94 -12.74 -0.10
C ILE A 6 31.51 -12.84 -1.53
N ILE A 7 32.79 -13.15 -1.70
CA ILE A 7 33.43 -13.27 -3.02
C ILE A 7 32.88 -14.49 -3.77
N VAL A 8 32.59 -15.57 -3.05
CA VAL A 8 31.87 -16.73 -3.58
C VAL A 8 30.45 -16.33 -3.99
N GLU A 9 29.69 -15.61 -3.14
CA GLU A 9 28.36 -15.06 -3.46
C GLU A 9 28.38 -14.16 -4.70
N CYS A 10 29.35 -13.25 -4.81
CA CYS A 10 29.50 -12.37 -5.96
C CYS A 10 29.88 -13.13 -7.23
N LYS A 11 30.69 -14.19 -7.11
CA LYS A 11 31.12 -15.01 -8.25
C LYS A 11 30.00 -15.88 -8.81
N LYS A 12 29.05 -16.33 -7.97
CA LYS A 12 27.82 -17.00 -8.42
C LYS A 12 27.01 -16.16 -9.42
N LEU A 13 27.20 -14.84 -9.39
CA LEU A 13 26.44 -13.88 -10.18
C LEU A 13 27.15 -13.52 -11.50
N ILE A 14 28.35 -14.04 -11.78
CA ILE A 14 29.13 -13.62 -12.95
C ILE A 14 28.82 -14.54 -14.14
N ARG A 15 28.30 -13.95 -15.22
CA ARG A 15 28.06 -14.63 -16.51
C ARG A 15 29.36 -15.29 -17.00
N SER A 16 29.27 -16.54 -17.45
CA SER A 16 30.27 -17.12 -18.36
C SER A 16 30.33 -16.28 -19.63
N ASN A 17 31.54 -16.02 -20.15
CA ASN A 17 31.78 -15.21 -21.35
C ASN A 17 31.08 -15.74 -22.62
N ASN A 18 30.55 -16.98 -22.58
CA ASN A 18 29.89 -17.65 -23.70
C ASN A 18 28.48 -17.11 -24.03
N LEU A 19 28.03 -16.01 -23.39
CA LEU A 19 26.72 -15.38 -23.64
C LEU A 19 26.80 -14.13 -24.53
N ARG A 20 27.95 -13.89 -25.17
CA ARG A 20 28.14 -12.77 -26.09
C ARG A 20 27.52 -13.00 -27.47
N ASP A 21 26.96 -14.18 -27.74
CA ASP A 21 26.17 -14.43 -28.93
C ASP A 21 24.90 -13.56 -28.86
N GLY A 22 25.00 -12.37 -29.43
CA GLY A 22 23.91 -11.40 -29.47
C GLY A 22 22.64 -12.01 -30.05
N PHE A 23 21.49 -11.49 -29.60
CA PHE A 23 20.19 -11.91 -30.12
C PHE A 23 20.13 -11.66 -31.64
N ASN A 24 20.27 -12.72 -32.44
CA ASN A 24 20.24 -12.62 -33.89
C ASN A 24 18.79 -12.58 -34.39
N TRP A 25 18.27 -11.37 -34.62
CA TRP A 25 16.96 -11.15 -35.24
C TRP A 25 16.95 -11.65 -36.69
N LYS A 26 16.44 -12.87 -36.93
CA LYS A 26 16.10 -13.29 -38.29
C LYS A 26 14.79 -12.60 -38.72
N ARG A 27 14.82 -11.93 -39.88
CA ARG A 27 13.72 -11.12 -40.45
C ARG A 27 12.40 -11.87 -40.67
N GLN A 28 12.42 -13.21 -40.70
CA GLN A 28 11.32 -14.02 -41.23
C GLN A 28 10.22 -14.42 -40.23
N ASN A 29 10.23 -14.00 -38.96
CA ASN A 29 9.04 -14.20 -38.10
C ASN A 29 9.07 -13.34 -36.83
N LEU A 30 8.51 -12.13 -36.91
CA LEU A 30 8.41 -11.18 -35.79
C LEU A 30 7.72 -11.81 -34.54
N PHE A 31 6.66 -12.61 -34.74
CA PHE A 31 5.99 -13.34 -33.67
C PHE A 31 6.86 -14.44 -33.03
N LYS A 32 7.66 -15.17 -33.82
CA LYS A 32 8.60 -16.17 -33.30
C LYS A 32 9.75 -15.50 -32.53
N SER A 33 10.15 -14.29 -32.94
CA SER A 33 11.11 -13.47 -32.20
C SER A 33 10.54 -13.03 -30.85
N PHE A 34 9.28 -12.60 -30.77
CA PHE A 34 8.66 -12.20 -29.49
C PHE A 34 8.49 -13.34 -28.50
N THR A 35 8.08 -14.53 -28.96
CA THR A 35 8.05 -15.72 -28.09
C THR A 35 9.47 -16.12 -27.64
N GLY A 36 10.47 -15.87 -28.50
CA GLY A 36 11.88 -15.98 -28.18
C GLY A 36 12.42 -14.87 -27.25
N MET A 37 11.69 -13.77 -27.02
CA MET A 37 12.10 -12.67 -26.11
C MET A 37 11.73 -12.90 -24.65
N LYS A 38 10.74 -13.76 -24.36
CA LYS A 38 10.39 -14.20 -23.00
C LYS A 38 11.60 -14.55 -22.11
N PRO A 39 12.65 -15.26 -22.60
CA PRO A 39 13.82 -15.59 -21.80
C PRO A 39 14.88 -14.50 -21.67
N TYR A 40 14.71 -13.34 -22.30
CA TYR A 40 15.69 -12.26 -22.26
C TYR A 40 15.37 -11.25 -21.17
N SER A 41 16.41 -10.54 -20.72
CA SER A 41 16.19 -9.41 -19.83
C SER A 41 15.34 -8.34 -20.53
N MET A 42 14.65 -7.54 -19.73
CA MET A 42 13.89 -6.40 -20.25
C MET A 42 14.76 -5.46 -21.08
N GLN A 43 15.98 -5.18 -20.59
CA GLN A 43 16.96 -4.34 -21.25
C GLN A 43 17.40 -4.93 -22.60
N ASP A 44 17.68 -6.23 -22.65
CA ASP A 44 18.06 -6.93 -23.89
C ASP A 44 16.92 -6.94 -24.92
N SER A 45 15.67 -7.09 -24.45
CA SER A 45 14.48 -7.10 -25.30
C SER A 45 14.22 -5.73 -25.93
N LEU A 46 14.31 -4.66 -25.14
CA LEU A 46 14.23 -3.28 -25.61
C LEU A 46 15.36 -2.93 -26.57
N ASN A 47 16.59 -3.37 -26.28
CA ASN A 47 17.74 -3.23 -27.17
C ASN A 47 17.49 -3.89 -28.52
N GLY A 48 16.95 -5.11 -28.52
CA GLY A 48 16.62 -5.85 -29.73
C GLY A 48 15.59 -5.10 -30.59
N VAL A 49 14.53 -4.57 -29.99
CA VAL A 49 13.50 -3.81 -30.72
C VAL A 49 14.05 -2.50 -31.27
N LEU A 50 14.80 -1.74 -30.46
CA LEU A 50 15.41 -0.49 -30.89
C LEU A 50 16.37 -0.72 -32.07
N THR A 51 17.25 -1.72 -31.95
CA THR A 51 18.17 -2.11 -33.03
C THR A 51 17.41 -2.48 -34.30
N TYR A 52 16.35 -3.29 -34.17
CA TYR A 52 15.54 -3.72 -35.31
C TYR A 52 14.90 -2.54 -36.06
N MET A 53 14.26 -1.61 -35.33
CA MET A 53 13.60 -0.45 -35.94
C MET A 53 14.57 0.46 -36.69
N LEU A 54 15.77 0.62 -36.16
CA LEU A 54 16.78 1.48 -36.78
C LEU A 54 17.46 0.81 -37.96
N SER A 55 17.64 -0.51 -37.92
CA SER A 55 18.14 -1.29 -39.06
C SER A 55 17.16 -1.32 -40.25
N LEU A 56 15.85 -1.18 -39.99
CA LEU A 56 14.83 -1.11 -41.04
C LEU A 56 14.89 0.23 -41.78
N ALA A 57 15.09 1.33 -41.05
CA ALA A 57 15.18 2.67 -41.64
C ALA A 57 16.39 2.83 -42.58
N THR A 58 17.49 2.12 -42.32
CA THR A 58 18.74 2.26 -43.08
C THR A 58 18.86 1.38 -44.33
N ASN A 59 17.92 0.45 -44.55
CA ASN A 59 18.00 -0.52 -45.67
C ASN A 59 17.14 -0.14 -46.89
N SER A 60 16.61 1.10 -46.97
CA SER A 60 15.59 1.46 -47.97
C SER A 60 16.09 2.04 -49.30
N SER A 61 17.39 2.07 -49.60
CA SER A 61 17.82 2.45 -50.96
C SER A 61 19.18 1.87 -51.36
N VAL A 62 19.29 1.67 -52.66
CA VAL A 62 20.36 1.00 -53.40
C VAL A 62 21.73 1.63 -53.12
N GLY A 63 22.66 0.81 -52.61
CA GLY A 63 24.10 0.92 -52.87
C GLY A 63 24.92 2.05 -52.23
N VAL A 64 24.33 3.10 -51.66
CA VAL A 64 25.11 4.26 -51.18
C VAL A 64 25.15 4.32 -49.65
N ASN A 65 26.34 4.11 -49.08
CA ASN A 65 26.73 4.33 -47.69
C ASN A 65 25.73 3.86 -46.62
N ARG A 66 25.85 2.59 -46.21
CA ARG A 66 25.16 2.09 -45.00
C ARG A 66 25.68 2.83 -43.77
N ILE A 67 24.92 3.82 -43.31
CA ILE A 67 25.14 4.44 -42.01
C ILE A 67 24.73 3.40 -40.96
N LEU A 68 25.72 2.79 -40.30
CA LEU A 68 25.48 1.87 -39.20
C LEU A 68 25.12 2.68 -37.96
N ILE A 69 23.84 2.81 -37.67
CA ILE A 69 23.35 3.44 -36.44
C ILE A 69 23.42 2.38 -35.34
N SER A 70 24.54 2.33 -34.63
CA SER A 70 24.65 1.53 -33.41
C SER A 70 23.87 2.23 -32.30
N THR A 71 22.73 1.67 -31.90
CA THR A 71 22.06 2.07 -30.67
C THR A 71 22.24 0.99 -29.63
N SER A 72 22.60 1.42 -28.43
CA SER A 72 22.61 0.57 -27.25
C SER A 72 21.94 1.33 -26.13
N ILE A 73 21.04 0.64 -25.45
CA ILE A 73 20.48 1.03 -24.17
C ILE A 73 21.57 0.73 -23.15
N GLU A 74 22.38 1.75 -22.87
CA GLU A 74 23.38 1.65 -21.84
C GLU A 74 22.80 2.17 -20.55
N SER A 75 22.82 1.29 -19.56
CA SER A 75 22.51 1.68 -18.21
C SER A 75 23.81 2.15 -17.57
N THR A 76 24.03 3.46 -17.56
CA THR A 76 25.26 3.98 -16.98
C THR A 76 25.15 3.88 -15.47
N THR A 77 26.11 3.20 -14.84
CA THR A 77 26.31 3.41 -13.41
C THR A 77 27.02 4.75 -13.25
N PRO A 78 26.64 5.58 -12.25
CA PRO A 78 27.21 6.93 -12.09
C PRO A 78 28.74 6.94 -11.96
N PHE A 79 29.35 5.81 -11.58
CA PHE A 79 30.79 5.66 -11.37
C PHE A 79 31.56 5.04 -12.54
N SER A 80 30.91 4.71 -13.66
CA SER A 80 31.55 4.05 -14.81
C SER A 80 31.47 4.84 -16.11
N LEU A 81 31.14 6.13 -16.05
CA LEU A 81 31.29 7.03 -17.17
C LEU A 81 32.80 7.32 -17.39
N ASN A 82 33.59 6.28 -17.73
CA ASN A 82 34.88 6.48 -18.39
C ASN A 82 34.61 6.86 -19.84
N PHE A 83 33.85 7.94 -20.05
CA PHE A 83 33.84 8.61 -21.34
C PHE A 83 35.09 9.47 -21.30
N THR A 84 36.07 9.12 -22.12
CA THR A 84 37.09 10.10 -22.47
C THR A 84 36.37 11.27 -23.14
N ASP A 85 36.83 12.51 -22.98
CA ASP A 85 36.17 13.69 -23.58
C ASP A 85 35.91 13.52 -25.09
N THR A 86 36.72 12.68 -25.75
CA THR A 86 36.56 12.24 -27.14
C THR A 86 35.24 11.53 -27.43
N ASP A 87 34.70 10.76 -26.49
CA ASP A 87 33.45 10.02 -26.67
C ASP A 87 32.21 10.92 -26.53
N ILE A 88 32.31 11.98 -25.72
CA ILE A 88 31.25 12.99 -25.58
C ILE A 88 31.09 13.78 -26.89
N MET A 89 32.19 13.99 -27.62
CA MET A 89 32.15 14.63 -28.94
C MET A 89 31.56 13.74 -30.03
N THR A 90 31.59 12.42 -29.86
CA THR A 90 31.16 11.45 -30.90
C THR A 90 29.83 10.76 -30.61
N VAL A 91 29.24 10.94 -29.43
CA VAL A 91 27.96 10.30 -29.05
C VAL A 91 26.97 11.32 -28.50
N SER A 92 25.72 11.21 -28.93
CA SER A 92 24.55 11.89 -28.39
C SER A 92 23.74 10.92 -27.53
N PHE A 93 23.23 11.41 -26.41
CA PHE A 93 22.45 10.62 -25.44
C PHE A 93 21.03 11.12 -25.39
N ILE A 94 20.07 10.19 -25.40
CA ILE A 94 18.68 10.48 -25.07
C ILE A 94 18.35 9.78 -23.77
N LEU A 95 17.96 10.54 -22.75
CA LEU A 95 17.48 9.98 -21.49
C LEU A 95 16.10 9.35 -21.73
N VAL A 96 16.00 8.05 -21.45
CA VAL A 96 14.76 7.30 -21.68
C VAL A 96 13.95 7.13 -20.40
N GLY A 97 14.65 6.96 -19.28
CA GLY A 97 14.01 6.76 -17.99
C GLY A 97 15.00 6.30 -16.93
N ASN A 98 14.44 5.85 -15.80
CA ASN A 98 15.19 5.27 -14.70
C ASN A 98 14.91 3.79 -14.63
N TRP A 99 15.98 3.00 -14.54
CA TRP A 99 15.92 1.59 -14.24
C TRP A 99 16.28 1.37 -12.79
N SER A 100 15.41 0.71 -12.04
CA SER A 100 15.64 0.40 -10.64
C SER A 100 14.98 -0.92 -10.25
N PHE A 101 15.24 -1.39 -9.04
CA PHE A 101 14.61 -2.56 -8.47
C PHE A 101 13.71 -2.16 -7.31
N SER A 102 12.52 -2.70 -7.27
CA SER A 102 11.60 -2.60 -6.14
C SER A 102 11.43 -3.98 -5.53
N PHE A 103 10.91 -4.01 -4.31
CA PHE A 103 10.55 -5.26 -3.67
C PHE A 103 9.06 -5.32 -3.32
N VAL A 104 8.60 -6.54 -3.08
CA VAL A 104 7.27 -6.86 -2.57
C VAL A 104 7.41 -7.85 -1.43
N THR A 105 6.71 -7.61 -0.33
CA THR A 105 6.69 -8.51 0.83
C THR A 105 5.35 -8.44 1.54
N CYS A 106 4.96 -9.53 2.18
CA CYS A 106 3.83 -9.54 3.12
C CYS A 106 4.29 -9.74 4.58
N SER A 107 5.61 -9.74 4.82
CA SER A 107 6.17 -9.89 6.16
C SER A 107 6.23 -8.54 6.86
N SER A 108 6.06 -8.55 8.18
CA SER A 108 6.21 -7.38 9.05
C SER A 108 7.65 -7.27 9.58
N LEU A 109 8.09 -6.07 9.93
CA LEU A 109 9.31 -5.86 10.71
C LEU A 109 9.20 -6.46 12.13
N SER A 110 8.01 -6.38 12.73
CA SER A 110 7.67 -6.91 14.05
C SER A 110 6.82 -8.18 13.93
N GLN A 111 7.40 -9.35 14.19
CA GLN A 111 6.67 -10.63 14.08
C GLN A 111 5.58 -10.83 15.16
N SER A 112 5.56 -10.02 16.23
CA SER A 112 4.74 -10.27 17.42
C SER A 112 3.76 -9.16 17.83
N ALA A 113 3.76 -8.00 17.17
CA ALA A 113 2.88 -6.89 17.56
C ALA A 113 1.58 -6.91 16.75
N VAL A 114 0.45 -7.11 17.44
CA VAL A 114 -0.89 -6.89 16.89
C VAL A 114 -1.11 -5.38 16.76
N ASP A 115 -1.31 -4.91 15.55
CA ASP A 115 -1.64 -3.51 15.30
C ASP A 115 -3.15 -3.30 15.35
N TYR A 116 -3.65 -2.93 16.54
CA TYR A 116 -5.05 -2.60 16.75
C TYR A 116 -5.51 -1.39 15.92
N TRP A 117 -4.60 -0.52 15.45
CA TRP A 117 -4.97 0.57 14.53
C TRP A 117 -5.47 0.03 13.20
N GLY A 118 -5.15 -1.21 12.84
CA GLY A 118 -5.67 -1.87 11.66
C GLY A 118 -7.18 -2.04 11.66
N TYR A 119 -7.87 -1.97 12.81
CA TYR A 119 -9.35 -1.94 12.84
C TYR A 119 -9.95 -0.61 12.39
N LEU A 120 -9.24 0.50 12.56
CA LEU A 120 -9.72 1.83 12.14
C LEU A 120 -9.40 2.14 10.68
N LYS A 121 -8.39 1.46 10.12
CA LYS A 121 -7.90 1.62 8.74
C LYS A 121 -8.89 1.29 7.61
N PRO A 122 -9.88 0.39 7.74
CA PRO A 122 -10.76 0.03 6.62
C PRO A 122 -11.62 1.18 6.11
N LEU A 123 -11.80 2.22 6.93
CA LEU A 123 -12.47 3.46 6.56
C LEU A 123 -11.46 4.60 6.56
N ASP A 124 -11.50 5.42 5.51
CA ASP A 124 -10.69 6.64 5.44
C ASP A 124 -11.01 7.57 6.62
N SER A 125 -10.03 8.37 7.06
CA SER A 125 -10.23 9.35 8.13
C SER A 125 -11.40 10.30 7.86
N SER A 126 -11.67 10.62 6.59
CA SER A 126 -12.81 11.44 6.17
C SER A 126 -14.16 10.82 6.53
N VAL A 127 -14.31 9.50 6.47
CA VAL A 127 -15.54 8.78 6.82
C VAL A 127 -15.77 8.88 8.32
N TRP A 128 -14.74 8.70 9.13
CA TRP A 128 -14.81 8.87 10.59
C TRP A 128 -15.22 10.29 10.97
N TYR A 129 -14.60 11.32 10.39
CA TYR A 129 -15.00 12.70 10.61
C TYR A 129 -16.44 12.98 10.17
N SER A 130 -16.87 12.38 9.06
CA SER A 130 -18.26 12.51 8.57
C SER A 130 -19.26 11.87 9.53
N LEU A 131 -18.96 10.70 10.10
CA LEU A 131 -19.81 10.05 11.10
C LEU A 131 -19.90 10.86 12.41
N ILE A 132 -18.79 11.44 12.86
CA ILE A 132 -18.79 12.32 14.04
C ILE A 132 -19.63 13.58 13.77
N CYS A 133 -19.43 14.23 12.62
CA CYS A 133 -20.20 15.40 12.21
C CYS A 133 -21.70 15.09 12.10
N LEU A 134 -22.05 13.95 11.52
CA LEU A 134 -23.44 13.50 11.40
C LEU A 134 -24.07 13.19 12.76
N SER A 135 -23.33 12.55 13.67
CA SER A 135 -23.77 12.30 15.04
C SER A 135 -24.02 13.61 15.79
N LEU A 136 -23.15 14.60 15.61
CA LEU A 136 -23.32 15.94 16.17
C LEU A 136 -24.55 16.65 15.60
N LEU A 137 -24.77 16.56 14.29
CA LEU A 137 -25.95 17.13 13.63
C LEU A 137 -27.25 16.47 14.15
N VAL A 138 -27.29 15.15 14.27
CA VAL A 138 -28.45 14.42 14.83
C VAL A 138 -28.70 14.83 16.29
N THR A 139 -27.65 15.00 17.08
CA THR A 139 -27.75 15.45 18.47
C THR A 139 -28.35 16.86 18.56
N ILE A 140 -27.89 17.78 17.71
CA ILE A 140 -28.45 19.14 17.61
C ILE A 140 -29.94 19.08 17.24
N LEU A 141 -30.32 18.22 16.28
CA LEU A 141 -31.72 18.05 15.89
C LEU A 141 -32.59 17.48 17.01
N LEU A 142 -32.09 16.49 17.76
CA LEU A 142 -32.81 15.89 18.90
C LEU A 142 -33.06 16.92 20.02
N ILE A 143 -32.05 17.73 20.34
CA ILE A 143 -32.16 18.81 21.34
C ILE A 143 -33.08 19.92 20.82
N GLY A 144 -32.95 20.28 19.54
CA GLY A 144 -33.80 21.29 18.89
C GLY A 144 -35.28 20.90 18.85
N GLN A 145 -35.61 19.63 18.59
CA GLN A 145 -36.99 19.14 18.65
C GLN A 145 -37.61 19.23 20.05
N ASN A 146 -36.77 19.23 21.10
CA ASN A 146 -37.19 19.31 22.49
C ASN A 146 -36.76 20.63 23.15
N TYR A 147 -36.59 21.69 22.36
CA TYR A 147 -35.99 22.97 22.80
C TYR A 147 -36.68 23.56 24.03
N THR A 148 -38.01 23.41 24.16
CA THR A 148 -38.78 23.95 25.30
C THR A 148 -38.36 23.34 26.64
N LYS A 149 -37.95 22.06 26.65
CA LYS A 149 -37.46 21.36 27.84
C LYS A 149 -36.02 21.78 28.17
N PHE A 150 -35.20 22.01 27.15
CA PHE A 150 -33.77 22.31 27.31
C PHE A 150 -33.47 23.80 27.55
N MET A 151 -34.33 24.72 27.11
CA MET A 151 -34.15 26.17 27.38
C MET A 151 -34.32 26.56 28.84
N ALA A 152 -34.99 25.74 29.65
CA ALA A 152 -35.15 25.97 31.07
C ALA A 152 -33.90 25.58 31.89
N LEU A 153 -32.93 24.90 31.28
CA LEU A 153 -31.73 24.42 31.95
C LEU A 153 -30.64 25.50 31.98
N ASN A 154 -29.78 25.45 33.01
CA ASN A 154 -28.58 26.27 33.04
C ASN A 154 -27.60 25.85 31.94
N TRP A 155 -26.72 26.76 31.50
CA TRP A 155 -25.76 26.49 30.42
C TRP A 155 -24.89 25.23 30.66
N HIS A 156 -24.48 25.00 31.91
CA HIS A 156 -23.71 23.80 32.29
C HIS A 156 -24.53 22.51 32.16
N GLU A 157 -25.81 22.54 32.55
CA GLU A 157 -26.74 21.41 32.43
C GLU A 157 -27.07 21.13 30.96
N LEU A 158 -27.21 22.17 30.15
CA LEU A 158 -27.39 22.06 28.71
C LEU A 158 -26.15 21.43 28.06
N GLY A 159 -24.94 21.86 28.43
CA GLY A 159 -23.69 21.28 27.94
C GLY A 159 -23.56 19.80 28.32
N TYR A 160 -23.91 19.44 29.56
CA TYR A 160 -23.93 18.04 30.01
C TYR A 160 -24.95 17.21 29.25
N ALA A 161 -26.17 17.72 29.06
CA ALA A 161 -27.21 17.07 28.28
C ALA A 161 -26.80 16.90 26.81
N PHE A 162 -26.13 17.91 26.22
CA PHE A 162 -25.60 17.85 24.86
C PHE A 162 -24.53 16.77 24.72
N PHE A 163 -23.56 16.73 25.64
CA PHE A 163 -22.50 15.74 25.62
C PHE A 163 -23.02 14.32 25.79
N ASN A 164 -23.95 14.09 26.72
CA ASN A 164 -24.59 12.79 26.90
C ASN A 164 -25.44 12.39 25.68
N GLY A 165 -26.19 13.34 25.11
CA GLY A 165 -26.92 13.12 23.87
C GLY A 165 -26.00 12.71 22.73
N LEU A 166 -24.85 13.37 22.58
CA LEU A 166 -23.84 13.04 21.58
C LEU A 166 -23.25 11.64 21.80
N LEU A 167 -22.92 11.30 23.05
CA LEU A 167 -22.42 9.97 23.40
C LEU A 167 -23.46 8.89 23.14
N ASP A 168 -24.73 9.11 23.51
CA ASP A 168 -25.81 8.16 23.28
C ASP A 168 -26.07 7.94 21.79
N VAL A 169 -26.09 9.01 20.99
CA VAL A 169 -26.19 8.94 19.52
C VAL A 169 -24.99 8.18 18.94
N GLY A 170 -23.79 8.42 19.47
CA GLY A 170 -22.57 7.71 19.09
C GLY A 170 -22.58 6.22 19.51
N PHE A 171 -23.14 5.89 20.67
CA PHE A 171 -23.23 4.51 21.15
C PHE A 171 -24.11 3.63 20.26
N ILE A 172 -25.12 4.21 19.61
CA ILE A 172 -25.92 3.50 18.60
C ILE A 172 -25.05 3.03 17.42
N LEU A 173 -24.02 3.81 17.02
CA LEU A 173 -23.03 3.38 16.00
C LEU A 173 -22.14 2.22 16.46
N VAL A 174 -22.06 1.95 17.76
CA VAL A 174 -21.31 0.82 18.33
C VAL A 174 -22.27 -0.32 18.73
N GLU A 175 -23.52 -0.28 18.24
CA GLU A 175 -24.61 -1.22 18.57
C GLU A 175 -24.90 -1.32 20.08
N ARG A 176 -24.50 -0.31 20.86
CA ARG A 176 -24.82 -0.24 22.28
C ARG A 176 -26.18 0.43 22.43
N SER A 177 -27.15 -0.32 22.95
CA SER A 177 -28.46 0.23 23.31
C SER A 177 -28.31 1.30 24.40
N SER A 178 -28.81 2.50 24.17
CA SER A 178 -28.93 3.53 25.20
C SER A 178 -30.38 3.67 25.64
N SER A 179 -30.67 3.25 26.88
CA SER A 179 -31.96 3.48 27.53
C SER A 179 -32.19 4.97 27.81
N THR A 180 -31.12 5.73 28.02
CA THR A 180 -31.14 7.16 28.36
C THR A 180 -31.75 7.99 27.24
N LEU A 181 -31.43 7.67 25.99
CA LEU A 181 -31.91 8.38 24.81
C LEU A 181 -33.44 8.34 24.69
N HIS A 182 -34.07 7.19 24.99
CA HIS A 182 -35.53 7.03 24.97
C HIS A 182 -36.22 7.85 26.07
N VAL A 183 -35.61 7.96 27.25
CA VAL A 183 -36.15 8.74 28.38
C VAL A 183 -36.04 10.24 28.12
N ILE A 184 -34.92 10.68 27.54
CA ILE A 184 -34.66 12.10 27.30
C ILE A 184 -35.53 12.63 26.15
N PHE A 185 -35.71 11.85 25.08
CA PHE A 185 -36.28 12.29 23.81
C PHE A 185 -37.57 11.55 23.40
N GLN A 186 -38.55 11.45 24.31
CA GLN A 186 -39.82 10.76 24.06
C GLN A 186 -40.55 11.20 22.77
N ASN A 187 -40.47 12.49 22.41
CA ASN A 187 -41.14 13.02 21.21
C ASN A 187 -40.35 12.82 19.90
N SER A 188 -39.10 12.36 19.97
CA SER A 188 -38.20 12.26 18.83
C SER A 188 -37.98 10.82 18.35
N GLU A 189 -38.84 9.89 18.76
CA GLU A 189 -38.73 8.47 18.46
C GLU A 189 -38.48 8.19 16.97
N LYS A 190 -39.16 8.91 16.06
CA LYS A 190 -38.97 8.77 14.61
C LYS A 190 -37.53 9.06 14.15
N LEU A 191 -36.91 10.11 14.70
CA LEU A 191 -35.54 10.49 14.36
C LEU A 191 -34.53 9.48 14.93
N VAL A 192 -34.81 8.96 16.13
CA VAL A 192 -34.00 7.92 16.76
C VAL A 192 -34.06 6.61 15.98
N ILE A 193 -35.25 6.16 15.56
CA ILE A 193 -35.43 4.97 14.71
C ILE A 193 -34.68 5.15 13.39
N LEU A 194 -34.81 6.32 12.77
CA LEU A 194 -34.13 6.63 11.52
C LEU A 194 -32.60 6.59 11.67
N TRP A 195 -32.07 7.20 12.73
CA TRP A 195 -30.64 7.15 13.04
C TRP A 195 -30.17 5.72 13.31
N THR A 196 -30.98 4.92 14.02
CA THR A 196 -30.68 3.51 14.31
C THR A 196 -30.61 2.69 13.03
N LEU A 197 -31.48 2.94 12.04
CA LEU A 197 -31.42 2.28 10.73
C LEU A 197 -30.14 2.67 9.96
N VAL A 198 -29.77 3.95 9.95
CA VAL A 198 -28.52 4.42 9.32
C VAL A 198 -27.31 3.79 10.00
N ALA A 199 -27.27 3.82 11.33
CA ALA A 199 -26.22 3.21 12.13
C ALA A 199 -26.11 1.71 11.85
N PHE A 200 -27.22 0.98 11.81
CA PHE A 200 -27.25 -0.44 11.47
C PHE A 200 -26.63 -0.72 10.10
N VAL A 201 -26.98 0.07 9.08
CA VAL A 201 -26.37 -0.08 7.75
C VAL A 201 -24.87 0.16 7.83
N VAL A 202 -24.43 1.30 8.39
CA VAL A 202 -23.01 1.68 8.50
C VAL A 202 -22.20 0.61 9.25
N VAL A 203 -22.73 0.10 10.37
CA VAL A 203 -22.05 -0.94 11.16
C VAL A 203 -21.95 -2.24 10.37
N ASN A 204 -22.98 -2.64 9.63
CA ASN A 204 -22.89 -3.82 8.78
C ASN A 204 -21.89 -3.65 7.63
N ILE A 205 -21.78 -2.45 7.04
CA ILE A 205 -20.72 -2.14 6.07
C ILE A 205 -19.35 -2.31 6.71
N TYR A 206 -19.14 -1.64 7.84
CA TYR A 206 -17.88 -1.69 8.57
C TYR A 206 -17.52 -3.12 8.97
N LYS A 207 -18.45 -3.88 9.57
CA LYS A 207 -18.24 -5.29 9.91
C LYS A 207 -17.96 -6.13 8.68
N SER A 208 -18.63 -5.91 7.56
CA SER A 208 -18.36 -6.64 6.32
C SER A 208 -16.92 -6.40 5.83
N ILE A 209 -16.48 -5.15 5.80
CA ILE A 209 -15.12 -4.81 5.37
C ILE A 209 -14.10 -5.33 6.39
N VAL A 210 -14.32 -5.08 7.68
CA VAL A 210 -13.42 -5.53 8.75
C VAL A 210 -13.33 -7.05 8.75
N THR A 211 -14.43 -7.79 8.66
CA THR A 211 -14.36 -9.26 8.63
C THR A 211 -13.62 -9.75 7.40
N GLU A 212 -13.81 -9.13 6.23
CA GLU A 212 -13.03 -9.45 5.04
C GLU A 212 -11.53 -9.18 5.25
N GLU A 213 -11.17 -7.99 5.73
CA GLU A 213 -9.77 -7.58 5.90
C GLU A 213 -9.08 -8.25 7.09
N THR A 214 -9.78 -8.50 8.19
CA THR A 214 -9.23 -9.13 9.42
C THR A 214 -9.18 -10.65 9.36
N THR A 215 -9.87 -11.29 8.40
CA THR A 215 -9.54 -12.68 8.08
C THR A 215 -8.12 -12.82 7.56
N ALA A 216 -7.49 -11.72 7.12
CA ALA A 216 -6.05 -11.62 6.98
C ALA A 216 -5.44 -10.98 8.26
N PRO A 217 -4.46 -11.63 8.90
CA PRO A 217 -3.74 -11.02 10.02
C PRO A 217 -3.12 -9.70 9.57
N LEU A 218 -3.52 -8.60 10.22
CA LEU A 218 -3.04 -7.25 9.95
C LEU A 218 -1.51 -7.24 10.02
N THR A 219 -0.84 -6.93 8.89
CA THR A 219 0.61 -6.72 8.87
C THR A 219 0.91 -5.37 9.50
N SER A 220 1.26 -5.37 10.78
CA SER A 220 1.82 -4.20 11.46
C SER A 220 3.14 -3.83 10.78
N ASN A 221 3.34 -2.58 10.38
CA ASN A 221 4.64 -2.06 9.92
C ASN A 221 5.42 -2.95 8.91
N PRO A 222 4.88 -3.19 7.70
CA PRO A 222 5.65 -3.82 6.63
C PRO A 222 6.84 -2.93 6.25
N PRO A 223 8.01 -3.49 5.91
CA PRO A 223 9.16 -2.72 5.46
C PRO A 223 8.81 -1.98 4.16
N ARG A 224 9.18 -0.71 4.07
CA ARG A 224 8.89 0.14 2.90
C ARG A 224 10.16 0.52 2.15
N VAL A 225 11.32 0.40 2.80
CA VAL A 225 12.63 0.67 2.21
C VAL A 225 13.57 -0.53 2.28
N PHE A 226 14.57 -0.61 1.39
CA PHE A 226 15.56 -1.70 1.35
C PHE A 226 16.39 -1.77 2.63
N ASN A 227 16.63 -0.64 3.29
CA ASN A 227 17.30 -0.61 4.59
C ASN A 227 16.50 -1.39 5.65
N ASP A 228 15.17 -1.23 5.68
CA ASP A 228 14.29 -1.98 6.59
C ASP A 228 14.44 -3.49 6.39
N LEU A 229 14.60 -3.94 5.14
CA LEU A 229 14.80 -5.35 4.82
C LEU A 229 16.15 -5.86 5.32
N VAL A 230 17.21 -5.09 5.13
CA VAL A 230 18.55 -5.44 5.61
C VAL A 230 18.56 -5.49 7.14
N ASP A 231 18.10 -4.44 7.78
CA ASP A 231 18.16 -4.28 9.23
C ASP A 231 17.18 -5.24 9.94
N GLY A 232 16.05 -5.55 9.29
CA GLY A 232 15.08 -6.54 9.75
C GLY A 232 15.51 -8.00 9.53
N GLY A 233 16.64 -8.24 8.84
CA GLY A 233 17.17 -9.58 8.55
C GLY A 233 16.34 -10.37 7.53
N PHE A 234 15.75 -9.69 6.55
CA PHE A 234 14.92 -10.32 5.53
C PHE A 234 15.77 -11.12 4.54
N LYS A 235 15.18 -12.13 3.90
CA LYS A 235 15.75 -12.83 2.76
C LYS A 235 15.13 -12.27 1.48
N LEU A 236 15.97 -11.75 0.58
CA LEU A 236 15.55 -11.30 -0.74
C LEU A 236 15.53 -12.47 -1.71
N TYR A 237 14.46 -12.59 -2.49
CA TYR A 237 14.31 -13.58 -3.54
C TYR A 237 14.06 -12.89 -4.86
N SER A 238 14.62 -13.41 -5.93
CA SER A 238 14.44 -12.87 -7.28
C SER A 238 14.07 -13.98 -8.26
N SER A 239 13.35 -13.62 -9.31
CA SER A 239 12.96 -14.56 -10.38
C SER A 239 14.09 -14.66 -11.40
N PRO A 240 14.54 -15.88 -11.77
CA PRO A 240 15.54 -16.06 -12.81
C PRO A 240 15.04 -15.57 -14.18
N ILE A 241 15.98 -15.09 -14.99
CA ILE A 241 15.74 -14.76 -16.41
C ILE A 241 15.88 -16.06 -17.23
N SER A 242 14.88 -16.92 -17.15
CA SER A 242 14.75 -18.16 -17.92
C SER A 242 15.78 -19.28 -17.64
N ASP A 243 15.30 -20.53 -17.77
CA ASP A 243 16.07 -21.76 -17.62
C ASP A 243 17.02 -22.07 -18.80
N ARG A 244 16.95 -21.32 -19.91
CA ARG A 244 17.78 -21.61 -21.11
C ARG A 244 19.27 -21.37 -20.89
N TYR A 245 19.61 -20.55 -19.90
CA TYR A 245 21.00 -20.33 -19.53
C TYR A 245 21.39 -21.32 -18.45
N LYS A 246 21.85 -22.51 -18.87
CA LYS A 246 22.52 -23.46 -17.98
C LYS A 246 23.83 -22.84 -17.52
N PHE A 247 23.79 -22.12 -16.42
CA PHE A 247 24.99 -21.67 -15.72
C PHE A 247 25.63 -22.86 -15.02
N ILE A 248 26.96 -22.90 -15.03
CA ILE A 248 27.72 -23.83 -14.18
C ILE A 248 27.66 -23.27 -12.76
N MET A 249 26.57 -23.57 -12.05
CA MET A 249 26.41 -23.28 -10.64
C MET A 249 27.03 -24.43 -9.84
N PRO A 250 27.90 -24.17 -8.84
CA PRO A 250 28.41 -25.24 -7.98
C PRO A 250 27.25 -26.01 -7.32
N GLN A 251 27.31 -27.34 -7.30
CA GLN A 251 26.21 -28.21 -6.77
C GLN A 251 25.83 -27.92 -5.31
N THR A 252 26.74 -27.37 -4.50
CA THR A 252 26.41 -26.99 -3.11
C THR A 252 25.46 -25.80 -3.05
N LEU A 253 25.28 -25.09 -4.15
CA LEU A 253 24.53 -23.84 -4.25
C LEU A 253 23.28 -23.96 -5.12
N THR A 254 23.15 -25.03 -5.92
CA THR A 254 21.88 -25.37 -6.57
C THR A 254 20.76 -25.61 -5.56
N LYS A 255 21.10 -25.99 -4.31
CA LYS A 255 20.16 -26.06 -3.18
C LYS A 255 19.58 -24.68 -2.81
N TYR A 256 20.29 -23.59 -3.06
CA TYR A 256 19.94 -22.23 -2.63
C TYR A 256 19.69 -21.24 -3.78
N ARG A 257 20.04 -21.61 -5.02
CA ARG A 257 19.89 -20.78 -6.22
C ARG A 257 19.52 -21.63 -7.45
N TRP A 258 18.40 -21.32 -8.10
CA TRP A 258 17.92 -22.03 -9.29
C TRP A 258 18.44 -21.46 -10.62
N GLY A 259 18.80 -20.18 -10.64
CA GLY A 259 19.29 -19.49 -11.84
C GLY A 259 19.88 -18.12 -11.53
N MET A 260 20.03 -17.28 -12.54
CA MET A 260 20.48 -15.89 -12.42
C MET A 260 19.33 -14.94 -12.79
N SER A 261 18.98 -14.03 -11.89
CA SER A 261 17.98 -12.98 -12.13
C SER A 261 18.60 -11.70 -12.72
N GLU A 262 17.75 -10.74 -13.12
CA GLU A 262 18.23 -9.39 -13.49
C GLU A 262 18.85 -8.66 -12.31
N PHE A 263 18.34 -8.93 -11.10
CA PHE A 263 18.85 -8.37 -9.86
C PHE A 263 20.27 -8.86 -9.59
N ASP A 264 20.49 -10.16 -9.75
CA ASP A 264 21.79 -10.82 -9.63
C ASP A 264 22.80 -10.26 -10.62
N ALA A 265 22.39 -10.08 -11.88
CA ALA A 265 23.22 -9.46 -12.91
C ALA A 265 23.69 -8.06 -12.52
N ASN A 266 22.79 -7.27 -11.92
CA ASN A 266 23.12 -5.93 -11.47
C ASN A 266 24.07 -5.94 -10.27
N ILE A 267 23.84 -6.81 -9.28
CA ILE A 267 24.76 -7.01 -8.15
C ILE A 267 26.15 -7.41 -8.66
N ALA A 268 26.24 -8.34 -9.61
CA ALA A 268 27.51 -8.75 -10.21
C ALA A 268 28.24 -7.58 -10.87
N SER A 269 27.52 -6.82 -11.69
CA SER A 269 28.07 -5.65 -12.39
C SER A 269 28.60 -4.60 -11.42
N ARG A 270 27.82 -4.28 -10.38
CA ARG A 270 28.22 -3.33 -9.33
C ARG A 270 29.39 -3.85 -8.51
N CYS A 271 29.48 -5.15 -8.24
CA CYS A 271 30.64 -5.75 -7.58
C CYS A 271 31.92 -5.59 -8.41
N LEU A 272 31.83 -5.76 -9.74
CA LEU A 272 32.97 -5.52 -10.63
C LEU A 272 33.43 -4.06 -10.62
N ILE A 273 32.50 -3.11 -10.56
CA ILE A 273 32.79 -1.67 -10.46
C ILE A 273 33.42 -1.35 -9.11
N TRP A 274 32.80 -1.77 -8.01
CA TRP A 274 33.35 -1.61 -6.66
C TRP A 274 34.79 -2.15 -6.56
N ARG A 275 35.05 -3.33 -7.12
CA ARG A 275 36.40 -3.90 -7.14
C ARG A 275 37.41 -2.99 -7.86
N ARG A 276 36.99 -2.28 -8.92
CA ARG A 276 37.86 -1.34 -9.64
C ARG A 276 38.15 -0.08 -8.83
N THR A 277 37.25 0.33 -7.95
CA THR A 277 37.42 1.50 -7.06
C THR A 277 38.26 1.20 -5.81
N LEU A 278 38.61 -0.06 -5.57
CA LEU A 278 39.52 -0.43 -4.47
C LEU A 278 40.97 0.02 -4.77
N LEU A 279 41.70 0.37 -3.70
CA LEU A 279 43.15 0.61 -3.76
C LEU A 279 43.88 -0.57 -4.39
N LYS A 280 44.99 -0.31 -5.10
CA LYS A 280 45.70 -1.33 -5.89
C LYS A 280 46.02 -2.61 -5.11
N GLU A 281 46.49 -2.49 -3.88
CA GLU A 281 46.82 -3.61 -2.99
C GLU A 281 45.58 -4.43 -2.61
N LEU A 282 44.51 -3.74 -2.18
CA LEU A 282 43.24 -4.34 -1.81
C LEU A 282 42.58 -5.02 -3.02
N ARG A 283 42.62 -4.36 -4.17
CA ARG A 283 42.15 -4.88 -5.46
C ARG A 283 42.91 -6.13 -5.86
N ASN A 284 44.24 -6.12 -5.79
CA ASN A 284 45.07 -7.27 -6.10
C ASN A 284 44.74 -8.44 -5.17
N THR A 285 44.62 -8.17 -3.87
CA THR A 285 44.22 -9.18 -2.87
C THR A 285 42.86 -9.81 -3.21
N VAL A 286 41.84 -8.99 -3.52
CA VAL A 286 40.50 -9.46 -3.92
C VAL A 286 40.53 -10.22 -5.25
N VAL A 287 41.35 -9.80 -6.23
CA VAL A 287 41.50 -10.47 -7.53
C VAL A 287 42.18 -11.83 -7.34
N THR A 288 43.27 -11.89 -6.58
CA THR A 288 43.99 -13.13 -6.27
C THR A 288 43.08 -14.08 -5.50
N LEU A 289 42.35 -13.61 -4.48
CA LEU A 289 41.38 -14.44 -3.76
C LEU A 289 40.31 -14.99 -4.71
N ARG A 290 39.79 -14.18 -5.64
CA ARG A 290 38.83 -14.65 -6.65
C ARG A 290 39.41 -15.72 -7.58
N GLN A 291 40.67 -15.59 -7.99
CA GLN A 291 41.36 -16.56 -8.85
C GLN A 291 41.64 -17.86 -8.09
N LEU A 292 42.10 -17.76 -6.84
CA LEU A 292 42.33 -18.90 -5.95
C LEU A 292 41.06 -19.72 -5.68
N CYS A 293 39.91 -19.05 -5.58
CA CYS A 293 38.62 -19.67 -5.32
C CYS A 293 37.85 -20.01 -6.61
N ALA A 294 38.54 -20.23 -7.74
CA ALA A 294 37.93 -20.44 -9.06
C ALA A 294 37.60 -21.85 -9.46
N SER A 295 37.82 -22.83 -8.59
CA SER A 295 37.29 -24.16 -8.82
C SER A 295 35.83 -24.25 -8.35
N PRO A 296 34.85 -24.44 -9.25
CA PRO A 296 33.43 -24.59 -8.92
C PRO A 296 33.09 -26.03 -8.51
N VAL A 297 33.99 -26.74 -7.82
CA VAL A 297 33.84 -28.17 -7.54
C VAL A 297 33.43 -28.38 -6.08
N LYS A 298 32.19 -28.84 -5.93
CA LYS A 298 31.60 -29.57 -4.79
C LYS A 298 32.37 -29.56 -3.46
N MET A 299 32.09 -28.61 -2.57
CA MET A 299 32.56 -28.67 -1.18
C MET A 299 31.93 -29.82 -0.34
N VAL A 300 31.13 -30.71 -0.94
CA VAL A 300 30.47 -31.85 -0.28
C VAL A 300 30.97 -33.21 -0.82
N GLU A 301 31.80 -33.23 -1.87
CA GLU A 301 32.41 -34.48 -2.41
C GLU A 301 33.88 -34.29 -2.83
N ILE A 302 34.60 -33.31 -2.26
CA ILE A 302 36.06 -33.29 -2.37
C ILE A 302 36.62 -34.31 -1.39
N ARG A 303 36.62 -35.58 -1.80
CA ARG A 303 37.63 -36.53 -1.34
C ARG A 303 38.51 -37.06 -2.47
N GLU A 304 38.16 -36.89 -3.75
CA GLU A 304 38.90 -37.62 -4.81
C GLU A 304 39.20 -36.87 -6.12
N ASN A 305 38.82 -35.60 -6.30
CA ASN A 305 39.25 -34.86 -7.50
C ASN A 305 39.71 -33.43 -7.18
N GLU A 306 40.98 -33.36 -6.76
CA GLU A 306 41.74 -32.12 -6.62
C GLU A 306 41.86 -31.44 -8.00
N SER A 307 41.11 -30.38 -8.22
CA SER A 307 41.24 -29.58 -9.43
C SER A 307 42.66 -29.03 -9.55
N ILE A 308 43.32 -29.34 -10.67
CA ILE A 308 44.72 -29.01 -11.03
C ILE A 308 45.08 -27.53 -10.79
N PHE A 309 44.10 -26.61 -10.84
CA PHE A 309 44.33 -25.17 -10.65
C PHE A 309 44.54 -24.70 -9.19
N CYS A 310 44.25 -25.52 -8.18
CA CYS A 310 44.44 -25.15 -6.77
C CYS A 310 45.67 -25.81 -6.12
N LYS A 311 46.37 -26.71 -6.84
CA LYS A 311 47.44 -27.56 -6.26
C LYS A 311 48.73 -26.83 -5.86
N GLY A 312 48.90 -25.56 -6.25
CA GLY A 312 50.15 -24.82 -6.01
C GLY A 312 50.07 -23.69 -4.99
N LEU A 313 48.89 -23.35 -4.46
CA LEU A 313 48.71 -22.14 -3.65
C LEU A 313 48.08 -22.50 -2.30
N ASN A 314 48.87 -22.36 -1.24
CA ASN A 314 48.43 -22.53 0.14
C ASN A 314 47.49 -21.37 0.51
N LEU A 315 46.17 -21.59 0.36
CA LEU A 315 45.13 -20.58 0.63
C LEU A 315 45.21 -20.05 2.07
N THR A 316 45.54 -20.94 3.01
CA THR A 316 45.79 -20.61 4.42
C THR A 316 46.93 -19.61 4.56
N SER A 317 48.08 -19.86 3.92
CA SER A 317 49.21 -18.91 3.99
C SER A 317 48.90 -17.58 3.30
N PHE A 318 48.13 -17.59 2.20
CA PHE A 318 47.68 -16.34 1.57
C PHE A 318 46.75 -15.54 2.50
N TYR A 319 45.81 -16.21 3.18
CA TYR A 319 44.88 -15.57 4.10
C TYR A 319 45.60 -15.01 5.33
N GLU A 320 46.53 -15.76 5.91
CA GLU A 320 47.37 -15.30 7.03
C GLU A 320 48.21 -14.08 6.64
N ALA A 321 48.89 -14.14 5.48
CA ALA A 321 49.71 -13.04 4.99
C ALA A 321 48.92 -11.77 4.62
N ASN A 322 47.63 -11.91 4.26
CA ASN A 322 46.79 -10.80 3.81
C ASN A 322 45.59 -10.53 4.73
N HIS A 323 45.61 -11.02 5.97
CA HIS A 323 44.45 -11.01 6.87
C HIS A 323 43.85 -9.61 7.06
N ASN A 324 44.71 -8.61 7.27
CA ASN A 324 44.27 -7.23 7.51
C ASN A 324 43.64 -6.61 6.26
N LEU A 325 44.22 -6.86 5.07
CA LEU A 325 43.66 -6.39 3.79
C LEU A 325 42.32 -7.06 3.50
N VAL A 326 42.22 -8.37 3.75
CA VAL A 326 40.97 -9.14 3.59
C VAL A 326 39.89 -8.60 4.52
N THR A 327 40.19 -8.42 5.81
CA THR A 327 39.25 -7.86 6.80
C THR A 327 38.81 -6.45 6.41
N GLN A 328 39.74 -5.60 5.97
CA GLN A 328 39.42 -4.25 5.50
C GLN A 328 38.53 -4.26 4.25
N ALA A 329 38.78 -5.15 3.28
CA ALA A 329 37.92 -5.30 2.10
C ALA A 329 36.51 -5.74 2.50
N GLU A 330 36.41 -6.62 3.51
CA GLU A 330 35.16 -7.17 4.00
C GLU A 330 34.31 -6.10 4.68
N GLU A 331 34.91 -5.35 5.60
CA GLU A 331 34.26 -4.25 6.29
C GLU A 331 33.80 -3.18 5.30
N LYS A 332 34.67 -2.80 4.35
CA LYS A 332 34.30 -1.86 3.28
C LYS A 332 33.16 -2.40 2.41
N PHE A 333 33.10 -3.70 2.14
CA PHE A 333 32.01 -4.29 1.37
C PHE A 333 30.70 -4.36 2.17
N LYS A 334 30.77 -4.78 3.44
CA LYS A 334 29.61 -4.85 4.35
C LYS A 334 28.99 -3.47 4.60
N ASN A 335 29.80 -2.41 4.60
CA ASN A 335 29.34 -1.05 4.85
C ASN A 335 28.72 -0.35 3.62
N ILE A 336 28.91 -0.87 2.40
CA ILE A 336 28.25 -0.33 1.20
C ILE A 336 26.89 -0.98 0.98
N GLU A 337 25.94 -0.22 0.43
CA GLU A 337 24.58 -0.68 0.08
C GLU A 337 24.61 -2.00 -0.71
N LEU A 338 25.53 -2.14 -1.66
CA LEU A 338 25.70 -3.36 -2.45
C LEU A 338 25.96 -4.59 -1.59
N GLY A 339 26.85 -4.50 -0.61
CA GLY A 339 27.21 -5.65 0.21
C GLY A 339 26.16 -5.99 1.24
N ARG A 340 25.48 -4.97 1.78
CA ARG A 340 24.28 -5.15 2.63
C ARG A 340 23.19 -5.93 1.89
N ILE A 341 22.85 -5.50 0.67
CA ILE A 341 21.82 -6.15 -0.17
C ILE A 341 22.27 -7.54 -0.62
N ALA A 342 23.53 -7.71 -1.02
CA ALA A 342 24.05 -9.00 -1.47
C ALA A 342 24.12 -10.03 -0.33
N GLY A 343 24.34 -9.60 0.91
CA GLY A 343 24.38 -10.48 2.08
C GLY A 343 23.04 -11.15 2.39
N ILE A 344 21.94 -10.54 1.98
CA ILE A 344 20.58 -11.04 2.19
C ILE A 344 19.93 -11.63 0.93
N SER A 345 20.63 -11.66 -0.21
CA SER A 345 20.05 -12.07 -1.49
C SER A 345 20.19 -13.57 -1.80
N ASN A 346 19.05 -14.17 -2.12
CA ASN A 346 18.88 -15.55 -2.54
C ASN A 346 18.11 -15.59 -3.88
N VAL A 347 18.22 -16.71 -4.60
CA VAL A 347 17.53 -16.89 -5.88
C VAL A 347 16.72 -18.16 -5.79
N LEU A 348 15.46 -18.14 -6.20
CA LEU A 348 14.62 -19.33 -6.13
C LEU A 348 14.08 -19.70 -7.50
N ASN A 349 13.63 -20.94 -7.61
CA ASN A 349 12.76 -21.32 -8.72
C ASN A 349 11.47 -20.48 -8.63
N THR A 350 11.03 -19.92 -9.75
CA THR A 350 9.81 -19.09 -9.82
C THR A 350 8.59 -19.79 -9.26
N THR A 351 8.51 -21.11 -9.40
CA THR A 351 7.41 -21.94 -8.88
C THR A 351 7.33 -21.97 -7.36
N LEU A 352 8.44 -21.73 -6.65
CA LEU A 352 8.51 -21.72 -5.19
C LEU A 352 8.36 -20.32 -4.59
N ILE A 353 8.45 -19.27 -5.41
CA ILE A 353 8.42 -17.88 -4.95
C ILE A 353 7.09 -17.58 -4.26
N SER A 354 5.96 -17.97 -4.86
CA SER A 354 4.64 -17.75 -4.27
C SER A 354 4.49 -18.46 -2.92
N GLU A 355 4.94 -19.72 -2.81
CA GLU A 355 4.82 -20.51 -1.58
C GLU A 355 5.70 -19.93 -0.46
N ILE A 356 6.93 -19.54 -0.79
CA ILE A 356 7.88 -19.00 0.19
C ILE A 356 7.45 -17.61 0.64
N LEU A 357 7.12 -16.72 -0.30
CA LEU A 357 6.59 -15.41 0.08
C LEU A 357 5.26 -15.50 0.80
N GLY A 358 4.41 -16.48 0.42
CA GLY A 358 3.10 -16.65 1.04
C GLY A 358 3.17 -16.90 2.54
N LYS A 359 4.27 -17.50 3.04
CA LYS A 359 4.50 -17.70 4.48
C LYS A 359 4.72 -16.40 5.24
N CYS A 360 5.10 -15.31 4.56
CA CYS A 360 5.39 -14.01 5.15
C CYS A 360 6.41 -14.07 6.30
N ASP A 361 7.43 -14.92 6.14
CA ASP A 361 8.48 -15.18 7.14
C ASP A 361 9.77 -14.43 6.81
N LYS A 362 9.74 -13.10 7.00
CA LYS A 362 10.86 -12.18 6.68
C LYS A 362 11.44 -12.43 5.28
N THR A 363 10.56 -12.63 4.31
CA THR A 363 10.93 -12.84 2.91
C THR A 363 10.44 -11.69 2.06
N ALA A 364 11.24 -11.23 1.10
CA ALA A 364 10.83 -10.24 0.13
C ALA A 364 11.19 -10.69 -1.29
N PHE A 365 10.32 -10.43 -2.25
CA PHE A 365 10.57 -10.66 -3.66
C PHE A 365 11.04 -9.38 -4.32
N VAL A 366 12.18 -9.42 -5.00
CA VAL A 366 12.83 -8.29 -5.67
C VAL A 366 12.79 -8.52 -7.17
N ALA A 367 12.31 -7.52 -7.90
CA ALA A 367 12.28 -7.50 -9.34
C ALA A 367 12.46 -6.07 -9.84
N PRO A 368 12.77 -5.87 -11.13
CA PRO A 368 12.74 -4.54 -11.72
C PRO A 368 11.43 -3.81 -11.40
N SER A 369 11.51 -2.52 -11.07
CA SER A 369 10.38 -1.74 -10.55
C SER A 369 9.16 -1.80 -11.46
N VAL A 370 9.39 -1.82 -12.77
CA VAL A 370 8.36 -1.97 -13.81
C VAL A 370 7.51 -3.23 -13.61
N PHE A 371 8.14 -4.36 -13.28
CA PHE A 371 7.45 -5.62 -13.04
C PHE A 371 6.69 -5.60 -11.71
N VAL A 372 7.28 -5.02 -10.66
CA VAL A 372 6.63 -4.87 -9.35
C VAL A 372 5.40 -3.95 -9.42
N MET A 373 5.45 -2.91 -10.26
CA MET A 373 4.31 -2.02 -10.44
C MET A 373 3.18 -2.68 -11.24
N SER A 374 3.50 -3.61 -12.13
CA SER A 374 2.50 -4.34 -12.91
C SER A 374 1.64 -5.30 -12.08
N LYS A 375 0.34 -5.00 -12.01
CA LYS A 375 -0.65 -5.87 -11.34
C LYS A 375 -0.70 -7.26 -11.96
N SER A 376 -0.66 -7.37 -13.29
CA SER A 376 -0.72 -8.68 -13.98
C SER A 376 0.50 -9.54 -13.67
N TYR A 377 1.68 -8.93 -13.53
CA TYR A 377 2.91 -9.64 -13.20
C TYR A 377 2.89 -10.17 -11.76
N LEU A 378 2.52 -9.33 -10.80
CA LEU A 378 2.41 -9.76 -9.40
C LEU A 378 1.33 -10.82 -9.21
N LEU A 379 0.15 -10.67 -9.84
CA LEU A 379 -0.90 -11.70 -9.80
C LEU A 379 -0.40 -13.05 -10.32
N LYS A 380 0.41 -13.03 -11.38
CA LYS A 380 0.97 -14.25 -11.97
C LYS A 380 2.02 -14.91 -11.09
N ILE A 381 2.93 -14.14 -10.50
CA ILE A 381 4.05 -14.68 -9.70
C ILE A 381 3.61 -15.03 -8.29
N LEU A 382 2.77 -14.20 -7.66
CA LEU A 382 2.39 -14.33 -6.25
C LEU A 382 1.00 -14.97 -6.05
N GLY A 383 0.21 -15.11 -7.12
CA GLY A 383 -1.13 -15.68 -7.09
C GLY A 383 -2.22 -14.73 -6.59
N GLY A 384 -1.92 -13.45 -6.35
CA GLY A 384 -2.88 -12.51 -5.76
C GLY A 384 -2.26 -11.17 -5.37
N THR A 385 -3.09 -10.24 -4.92
CA THR A 385 -2.66 -9.03 -4.19
C THR A 385 -2.35 -9.32 -2.72
N SER A 386 -2.76 -10.49 -2.24
CA SER A 386 -2.51 -11.00 -0.90
C SER A 386 -1.92 -12.41 -0.97
N SER A 387 -1.21 -12.80 0.08
CA SER A 387 -0.68 -14.15 0.23
C SER A 387 -1.80 -15.18 0.19
N HIS A 388 -1.65 -16.21 -0.63
CA HIS A 388 -2.59 -17.32 -0.68
C HIS A 388 -2.51 -18.24 0.56
N LEU A 389 -1.43 -18.17 1.35
CA LEU A 389 -1.25 -18.99 2.55
C LEU A 389 -1.68 -18.24 3.82
N SER A 390 -1.17 -17.03 4.01
CA SER A 390 -1.39 -16.24 5.22
C SER A 390 -2.47 -15.17 5.06
N ARG A 391 -3.01 -14.98 3.86
CA ARG A 391 -3.96 -13.91 3.49
C ARG A 391 -3.44 -12.48 3.66
N LYS A 392 -2.23 -12.29 4.20
CA LYS A 392 -1.59 -10.98 4.38
C LYS A 392 -1.41 -10.26 3.04
N PRO A 393 -1.76 -8.97 2.95
CA PRO A 393 -1.57 -8.21 1.71
C PRO A 393 -0.09 -8.11 1.36
N TYR A 394 0.21 -8.18 0.08
CA TYR A 394 1.56 -7.91 -0.43
C TYR A 394 1.77 -6.40 -0.53
N VAL A 395 2.79 -5.91 0.16
CA VAL A 395 3.17 -4.50 0.22
C VAL A 395 4.37 -4.26 -0.68
N LYS A 396 4.25 -3.25 -1.55
CA LYS A 396 5.31 -2.84 -2.46
C LYS A 396 6.23 -1.83 -1.76
N SER A 397 7.51 -1.86 -2.11
CA SER A 397 8.47 -0.86 -1.65
C SER A 397 8.12 0.54 -2.16
N ILE A 398 8.42 1.55 -1.35
CA ILE A 398 8.34 2.96 -1.77
C ILE A 398 9.66 3.40 -2.38
N ASP A 399 10.78 2.86 -1.87
CA ASP A 399 12.10 3.10 -2.44
C ASP A 399 12.44 2.11 -3.56
N THR A 400 13.58 2.38 -4.19
CA THR A 400 14.13 1.52 -5.22
C THR A 400 15.63 1.35 -5.03
N ALA A 401 16.12 0.13 -5.13
CA ALA A 401 17.55 -0.16 -5.10
C ALA A 401 18.17 -0.05 -6.50
N PHE A 402 19.47 0.25 -6.51
CA PHE A 402 20.30 0.27 -7.71
C PHE A 402 19.77 1.14 -8.86
N SER A 403 19.08 2.23 -8.52
CA SER A 403 18.58 3.19 -9.52
C SER A 403 19.71 3.67 -10.43
N LYS A 404 19.46 3.58 -11.74
CA LYS A 404 20.38 4.00 -12.80
C LYS A 404 19.59 4.65 -13.92
N ARG A 405 20.14 5.72 -14.49
CA ARG A 405 19.56 6.36 -15.67
C ARG A 405 19.83 5.51 -16.90
N VAL A 406 18.83 5.40 -17.75
CA VAL A 406 18.88 4.62 -18.98
C VAL A 406 18.95 5.58 -20.14
N TYR A 407 19.99 5.43 -20.97
CA TYR A 407 20.21 6.27 -22.12
C TYR A 407 20.20 5.44 -23.40
N ILE A 408 19.62 6.01 -24.46
CA ILE A 408 19.88 5.57 -25.82
C ILE A 408 21.10 6.33 -26.31
N LYS A 409 22.15 5.59 -26.67
CA LYS A 409 23.33 6.13 -27.35
C LYS A 409 23.08 6.23 -28.85
N ILE A 410 23.38 7.38 -29.43
CA ILE A 410 23.33 7.63 -30.87
C ILE A 410 24.69 8.20 -31.28
N ALA A 411 25.38 7.58 -32.24
CA ALA A 411 26.62 8.15 -32.77
C ALA A 411 26.33 9.50 -33.46
N LYS A 412 27.21 10.49 -33.26
CA LYS A 412 27.12 11.82 -33.89
C LYS A 412 27.67 11.77 -35.31
N TRP A 413 26.87 12.22 -36.27
CA TRP A 413 27.16 12.29 -37.71
C TRP A 413 26.86 13.69 -38.26
N GLY A 414 27.13 14.73 -37.46
CA GLY A 414 26.81 16.12 -37.80
C GLY A 414 25.30 16.42 -37.73
N ALA A 415 24.81 17.28 -38.63
CA ALA A 415 23.42 17.78 -38.58
C ALA A 415 22.36 16.67 -38.68
N VAL A 416 22.67 15.56 -39.37
CA VAL A 416 21.74 14.43 -39.55
C VAL A 416 21.47 13.72 -38.23
N SER A 417 22.49 13.49 -37.40
CA SER A 417 22.29 12.81 -36.10
C SER A 417 21.54 13.65 -35.11
N GLU A 418 21.72 14.99 -35.11
CA GLU A 418 20.96 15.86 -34.22
C GLU A 418 19.48 15.94 -34.65
N SER A 419 19.20 16.06 -35.96
CA SER A 419 17.81 16.00 -36.45
C SER A 419 17.13 14.66 -36.11
N MET A 420 17.87 13.55 -36.20
CA MET A 420 17.37 12.23 -35.82
C MET A 420 17.15 12.10 -34.31
N LYS A 421 18.07 12.63 -33.50
CA LYS A 421 17.97 12.66 -32.04
C LYS A 421 16.72 13.42 -31.59
N ASP A 422 16.42 14.57 -32.20
CA ASP A 422 15.21 15.35 -31.86
C ASP A 422 13.94 14.55 -32.19
N LYS A 423 13.89 13.92 -33.37
CA LYS A 423 12.77 13.04 -33.75
C LYS A 423 12.61 11.86 -32.79
N MET A 424 13.71 11.21 -32.42
CA MET A 424 13.69 10.11 -31.45
C MET A 424 13.26 10.56 -30.06
N THR A 425 13.72 11.73 -29.63
CA THR A 425 13.33 12.31 -28.34
C THR A 425 11.82 12.53 -28.32
N ASN A 426 11.25 13.14 -29.37
CA ASN A 426 9.81 13.31 -29.50
C ASN A 426 9.04 11.97 -29.49
N ILE A 427 9.57 10.92 -30.11
CA ILE A 427 8.95 9.57 -30.08
C ILE A 427 8.99 8.98 -28.66
N ILE A 428 10.12 9.10 -27.97
CA ILE A 428 10.31 8.57 -26.60
C ILE A 428 9.42 9.33 -25.61
N GLU A 429 9.40 10.66 -25.69
CA GLU A 429 8.54 11.54 -24.90
C GLU A 429 7.06 11.29 -25.18
N GLY A 430 6.71 10.96 -26.43
CA GLY A 430 5.38 10.48 -26.84
C GLY A 430 4.95 9.14 -26.21
N GLY A 431 5.76 8.56 -25.31
CA GLY A 431 5.40 7.38 -24.53
C GLY A 431 5.76 6.05 -25.23
N PHE A 432 6.46 6.09 -26.36
CA PHE A 432 6.81 4.89 -27.11
C PHE A 432 7.64 3.89 -26.29
N TYR A 433 8.57 4.36 -25.47
CA TYR A 433 9.34 3.50 -24.57
C TYR A 433 8.43 2.82 -23.53
N LYS A 434 7.54 3.58 -22.89
CA LYS A 434 6.58 3.06 -21.91
C LYS A 434 5.61 2.05 -22.53
N PHE A 435 5.23 2.25 -23.80
CA PHE A 435 4.41 1.31 -24.56
C PHE A 435 5.12 -0.05 -24.69
N TRP A 436 6.35 -0.07 -25.21
CA TRP A 436 7.12 -1.33 -25.33
C TRP A 436 7.40 -1.95 -23.99
N GLU A 437 7.63 -1.11 -22.97
CA GLU A 437 7.83 -1.57 -21.61
C GLU A 437 6.62 -2.34 -21.07
N GLY A 438 5.44 -1.73 -21.17
CA GLY A 438 4.18 -2.40 -20.81
C GLY A 438 3.90 -3.64 -21.66
N PHE A 439 4.23 -3.60 -22.96
CA PHE A 439 4.07 -4.73 -23.87
C PHE A 439 4.94 -5.92 -23.48
N PHE A 440 6.21 -5.72 -23.13
CA PHE A 440 7.09 -6.81 -22.69
C PHE A 440 6.66 -7.40 -21.35
N VAL A 441 6.26 -6.57 -20.41
CA VAL A 441 5.66 -7.03 -19.16
C VAL A 441 4.44 -7.89 -19.47
N HIS A 442 3.56 -7.43 -20.36
CA HIS A 442 2.39 -8.19 -20.78
C HIS A 442 2.78 -9.52 -21.43
N LEU A 443 3.73 -9.54 -22.37
CA LEU A 443 4.22 -10.77 -23.02
C LEU A 443 4.84 -11.77 -22.05
N GLN A 444 5.64 -11.30 -21.09
CA GLN A 444 6.22 -12.16 -20.05
C GLN A 444 5.13 -12.69 -19.12
N THR A 445 4.02 -11.97 -18.96
CA THR A 445 2.84 -12.47 -18.22
C THR A 445 1.97 -13.42 -19.04
N LEU A 446 1.84 -13.24 -20.36
CA LEU A 446 1.08 -14.10 -21.25
C LEU A 446 1.81 -15.43 -21.52
N GLY A 447 1.45 -16.49 -20.80
CA GLY A 447 1.79 -17.88 -21.16
C GLY A 447 3.11 -18.39 -20.61
N GLY A 448 3.25 -18.44 -19.29
CA GLY A 448 4.33 -19.14 -18.60
C GLY A 448 3.89 -19.46 -17.19
N VAL A 449 4.09 -20.69 -16.73
CA VAL A 449 3.44 -21.28 -15.57
C VAL A 449 1.95 -21.44 -15.84
N GLY A 450 1.54 -22.68 -16.16
CA GLY A 450 0.13 -23.00 -16.25
C GLY A 450 -0.54 -22.42 -15.01
N ARG A 451 -1.55 -21.55 -15.21
CA ARG A 451 -2.48 -21.21 -14.13
C ARG A 451 -2.76 -22.54 -13.47
N LYS A 452 -2.27 -22.77 -12.25
CA LYS A 452 -2.81 -23.83 -11.41
C LYS A 452 -4.28 -23.55 -11.47
N ARG A 453 -5.01 -24.41 -12.19
CA ARG A 453 -6.43 -24.25 -12.49
C ARG A 453 -7.02 -23.81 -11.16
N GLU A 454 -7.52 -22.58 -11.09
CA GLU A 454 -8.14 -21.96 -9.91
C GLU A 454 -9.41 -22.76 -9.60
N ASN A 455 -9.24 -24.03 -9.24
CA ASN A 455 -10.25 -24.86 -8.65
C ASN A 455 -10.14 -24.52 -7.17
N THR A 456 -11.12 -23.78 -6.67
CA THR A 456 -11.32 -23.30 -5.29
C THR A 456 -10.73 -21.93 -4.97
N PHE A 457 -11.64 -21.02 -4.58
CA PHE A 457 -11.47 -19.60 -4.26
C PHE A 457 -11.27 -18.65 -5.43
N SER A 458 -12.31 -18.54 -6.28
CA SER A 458 -12.70 -17.20 -6.71
C SER A 458 -13.02 -16.41 -5.43
N PRO A 459 -12.29 -15.34 -5.08
CA PRO A 459 -12.84 -14.39 -4.13
C PRO A 459 -14.23 -14.03 -4.66
N GLN A 460 -15.29 -14.25 -3.87
CA GLN A 460 -16.61 -13.74 -4.22
C GLN A 460 -16.40 -12.28 -4.61
N GLN A 461 -16.66 -11.95 -5.87
CA GLN A 461 -16.46 -10.60 -6.39
C GLN A 461 -17.37 -9.67 -5.60
N LEU A 462 -16.80 -9.07 -4.55
CA LEU A 462 -17.46 -8.15 -3.63
C LEU A 462 -18.02 -6.91 -4.32
N ASN A 463 -17.63 -6.66 -5.58
CA ASN A 463 -18.25 -5.65 -6.45
C ASN A 463 -19.79 -5.81 -6.50
N SER A 464 -20.31 -7.03 -6.39
CA SER A 464 -21.76 -7.25 -6.32
C SER A 464 -22.37 -6.73 -5.01
N ASN A 465 -21.66 -6.85 -3.88
CA ASN A 465 -22.12 -6.42 -2.56
C ASN A 465 -21.95 -4.92 -2.32
N ILE A 466 -20.88 -4.32 -2.86
CA ILE A 466 -20.65 -2.87 -2.74
C ILE A 466 -21.75 -2.09 -3.46
N LEU A 467 -22.14 -2.52 -4.66
CA LEU A 467 -23.24 -1.89 -5.41
C LEU A 467 -24.57 -2.01 -4.65
N THR A 468 -24.86 -3.17 -4.04
CA THR A 468 -26.08 -3.35 -3.23
C THR A 468 -26.05 -2.48 -1.99
N MET A 469 -24.89 -2.33 -1.34
CA MET A 469 -24.74 -1.42 -0.20
C MET A 469 -24.97 0.04 -0.60
N PHE A 470 -24.40 0.52 -1.71
CA PHE A 470 -24.67 1.87 -2.20
C PHE A 470 -26.14 2.08 -2.57
N PHE A 471 -26.81 1.06 -3.11
CA PHE A 471 -28.23 1.10 -3.42
C PHE A 471 -29.08 1.20 -2.14
N ILE A 472 -28.78 0.39 -1.12
CA ILE A 472 -29.45 0.43 0.19
C ILE A 472 -29.20 1.77 0.88
N LEU A 473 -27.97 2.30 0.83
CA LEU A 473 -27.62 3.62 1.38
C LEU A 473 -28.33 4.75 0.63
N GLY A 474 -28.44 4.66 -0.69
CA GLY A 474 -29.18 5.61 -1.51
C GLY A 474 -30.66 5.66 -1.15
N ILE A 475 -31.29 4.50 -0.96
CA ILE A 475 -32.69 4.43 -0.53
C ILE A 475 -32.84 4.96 0.90
N ALA A 476 -31.98 4.54 1.83
CA ALA A 476 -32.03 4.97 3.22
C ALA A 476 -31.84 6.49 3.35
N SER A 477 -30.84 7.06 2.66
CA SER A 477 -30.60 8.51 2.65
C SER A 477 -31.74 9.28 1.98
N GLY A 478 -32.30 8.78 0.88
CA GLY A 478 -33.48 9.36 0.24
C GLY A 478 -34.68 9.42 1.18
N LEU A 479 -34.97 8.32 1.87
CA LEU A 479 -36.03 8.26 2.88
C LEU A 479 -35.74 9.21 4.06
N CYS A 480 -34.48 9.32 4.51
CA CYS A 480 -34.09 10.25 5.55
C CYS A 480 -34.39 11.71 5.17
N VAL A 481 -34.04 12.11 3.93
CA VAL A 481 -34.28 13.47 3.44
C VAL A 481 -35.78 13.75 3.35
N ILE A 482 -36.58 12.80 2.85
CA ILE A 482 -38.04 12.96 2.76
C ILE A 482 -38.66 13.14 4.15
N ILE A 483 -38.27 12.31 5.12
CA ILE A 483 -38.74 12.40 6.52
C ILE A 483 -38.31 13.73 7.13
N PHE A 484 -37.07 14.15 6.91
CA PHE A 484 -36.56 15.42 7.41
C PHE A 484 -37.36 16.60 6.85
N LEU A 485 -37.58 16.64 5.52
CA LEU A 485 -38.37 17.67 4.88
C LEU A 485 -39.81 17.68 5.39
N ALA A 486 -40.41 16.50 5.60
CA ALA A 486 -41.75 16.39 6.17
C ALA A 486 -41.81 16.97 7.60
N VAL A 487 -40.84 16.66 8.45
CA VAL A 487 -40.77 17.18 9.83
C VAL A 487 -40.53 18.69 9.85
N VAL A 488 -39.61 19.20 9.03
CA VAL A 488 -39.36 20.65 8.90
C VAL A 488 -40.61 21.36 8.39
N TYR A 489 -41.32 20.77 7.44
CA TYR A 489 -42.58 21.30 6.92
C TYR A 489 -43.67 21.32 8.00
N GLU A 490 -43.82 20.25 8.80
CA GLU A 490 -44.75 20.21 9.93
C GLU A 490 -44.40 21.27 11.00
N LEU A 491 -43.12 21.43 11.34
CA LEU A 491 -42.65 22.47 12.28
C LEU A 491 -42.96 23.88 11.76
N GLY A 492 -42.73 24.14 10.47
CA GLY A 492 -43.06 25.42 9.85
C GLY A 492 -44.58 25.70 9.82
N ILE A 493 -45.41 24.68 9.65
CA ILE A 493 -46.87 24.79 9.78
C ILE A 493 -47.27 25.07 11.23
N PHE A 494 -46.63 24.39 12.19
CA PHE A 494 -46.91 24.55 13.61
C PHE A 494 -46.59 25.98 14.07
N GLU A 495 -45.45 26.54 13.65
CA GLU A 495 -45.09 27.93 13.95
C GLU A 495 -46.11 28.92 13.36
N LYS A 496 -46.56 28.69 12.11
CA LYS A 496 -47.62 29.50 11.49
C LYS A 496 -48.95 29.39 12.23
N ARG A 497 -49.34 28.21 12.70
CA ARG A 497 -50.55 28.02 13.53
C ARG A 497 -50.40 28.72 14.87
N HIS A 498 -49.27 28.58 15.54
CA HIS A 498 -49.03 29.18 16.85
C HIS A 498 -49.04 30.71 16.77
N ARG A 499 -48.43 31.32 15.73
CA ARG A 499 -48.57 32.77 15.48
C ARG A 499 -50.03 33.18 15.26
N LYS A 500 -50.81 32.42 14.49
CA LYS A 500 -52.24 32.71 14.30
C LYS A 500 -53.03 32.63 15.61
N VAL A 501 -52.79 31.61 16.44
CA VAL A 501 -53.47 31.46 17.74
C VAL A 501 -53.06 32.58 18.70
N VAL A 502 -51.79 32.96 18.75
CA VAL A 502 -51.32 34.09 19.58
C VAL A 502 -51.92 35.42 19.12
N VAL A 503 -52.00 35.65 17.79
CA VAL A 503 -52.66 36.84 17.23
C VAL A 503 -54.16 36.84 17.53
N VAL A 504 -54.85 35.71 17.41
CA VAL A 504 -56.29 35.60 17.73
C VAL A 504 -56.54 35.80 19.22
N ASN A 505 -55.71 35.22 20.10
CA ASN A 505 -55.84 35.42 21.55
C ASN A 505 -55.54 36.85 21.98
N THR A 506 -54.53 37.51 21.40
CA THR A 506 -54.27 38.94 21.66
C THR A 506 -55.40 39.82 21.11
N MET A 507 -55.99 39.47 19.97
CA MET A 507 -57.15 40.17 19.41
C MET A 507 -58.42 39.96 20.26
N MET A 508 -58.67 38.73 20.76
CA MET A 508 -59.78 38.45 21.68
C MET A 508 -59.60 39.11 23.05
N GLN A 509 -58.37 39.17 23.58
CA GLN A 509 -58.09 39.91 24.81
C GLN A 509 -58.32 41.41 24.62
N SER A 510 -57.91 41.98 23.48
CA SER A 510 -58.18 43.37 23.12
C SER A 510 -59.70 43.67 23.05
N ILE A 511 -60.48 42.82 22.39
CA ILE A 511 -61.95 42.95 22.31
C ILE A 511 -62.60 42.77 23.69
N GLY A 512 -62.11 41.85 24.51
CA GLY A 512 -62.58 41.64 25.89
C GLY A 512 -62.33 42.85 26.79
N THR A 513 -61.17 43.51 26.67
CA THR A 513 -60.86 44.73 27.41
C THR A 513 -61.72 45.92 26.98
N ASP A 514 -62.07 46.03 25.70
CA ASP A 514 -62.96 47.10 25.21
C ASP A 514 -64.42 46.88 25.62
N ALA A 515 -64.91 45.63 25.65
CA ALA A 515 -66.25 45.31 26.13
C ALA A 515 -66.40 45.56 27.65
N ILE A 516 -65.37 45.24 28.44
CA ILE A 516 -65.35 45.48 29.89
C ILE A 516 -65.18 46.98 30.20
N SER A 517 -64.42 47.72 29.39
CA SER A 517 -64.30 49.19 29.45
C SER A 517 -65.64 49.90 29.22
N LYS A 518 -66.46 49.41 28.28
CA LYS A 518 -67.78 50.01 27.97
C LYS A 518 -68.87 49.67 28.98
N HIS A 519 -68.76 48.54 29.68
CA HIS A 519 -69.75 48.15 30.70
C HIS A 519 -69.46 48.71 32.10
N ARG A 520 -68.24 49.22 32.36
CA ARG A 520 -67.89 49.84 33.65
C ARG A 520 -68.31 51.30 33.84
N ARG A 521 -69.00 51.93 32.88
CA ARG A 521 -69.44 53.34 33.00
C ARG A 521 -70.86 53.52 33.57
N ILE A 522 -71.56 52.44 33.91
CA ILE A 522 -72.88 52.51 34.54
C ILE A 522 -72.95 51.46 35.64
N ARG A 523 -72.54 51.82 36.87
CA ARG A 523 -73.17 51.42 38.14
C ARG A 523 -72.27 51.66 39.38
N TYR A 524 -72.84 52.47 40.28
CA TYR A 524 -72.78 52.43 41.76
C TYR A 524 -71.48 52.73 42.52
N ALA A 525 -71.48 53.93 43.12
CA ALA A 525 -71.62 54.25 44.57
C ALA A 525 -71.07 53.27 45.65
N PRO A 526 -70.53 53.82 46.77
CA PRO A 526 -69.74 53.09 47.77
C PRO A 526 -70.58 52.52 48.94
N PRO A 527 -70.07 51.47 49.60
CA PRO A 527 -69.99 51.42 51.07
C PRO A 527 -68.59 50.95 51.54
N SER A 528 -67.94 51.61 52.49
CA SER A 528 -68.03 51.46 53.97
C SER A 528 -67.49 50.12 54.52
N ASP A 529 -66.32 50.21 55.14
CA ASP A 529 -65.81 49.55 56.35
C ASP A 529 -66.23 48.10 56.66
N HIS A 530 -65.23 47.19 56.71
CA HIS A 530 -64.82 46.57 57.98
C HIS A 530 -63.53 45.74 57.86
N ASP A 531 -62.72 45.85 58.90
CA ASP A 531 -61.49 45.14 59.23
C ASP A 531 -61.60 43.60 59.32
N THR A 532 -60.51 42.87 59.04
CA THR A 532 -59.66 42.15 60.03
C THR A 532 -58.89 40.94 59.44
N ALA A 533 -57.65 40.80 59.95
CA ALA A 533 -56.81 39.60 60.09
C ALA A 533 -56.31 38.89 58.81
N GLU A 534 -55.02 38.92 58.46
CA GLU A 534 -53.85 38.36 59.18
C GLU A 534 -53.95 36.83 59.40
N HIS A 535 -53.42 36.02 58.47
CA HIS A 535 -52.50 34.96 58.86
C HIS A 535 -51.70 34.39 57.70
N ALA A 536 -50.41 34.25 57.96
CA ALA A 536 -49.38 33.71 57.10
C ALA A 536 -49.25 32.18 57.24
N ASP A 537 -48.46 31.65 56.30
CA ASP A 537 -47.51 30.55 56.46
C ASP A 537 -47.88 29.09 56.13
N ARG A 538 -47.12 28.62 55.13
CA ARG A 538 -46.30 27.40 55.05
C ARG A 538 -46.93 26.02 54.84
N LYS A 539 -46.64 25.54 53.62
CA LYS A 539 -46.10 24.22 53.25
C LYS A 539 -45.57 23.34 54.41
N CYS A 540 -46.04 22.09 54.45
CA CYS A 540 -45.24 20.87 54.68
C CYS A 540 -45.96 19.69 54.00
N VAL A 541 -45.38 19.09 52.96
CA VAL A 541 -44.58 17.84 52.97
C VAL A 541 -45.40 16.62 53.40
N ARG A 542 -45.83 15.86 52.38
CA ARG A 542 -46.42 14.52 52.50
C ARG A 542 -45.28 13.49 52.34
N LYS A 543 -44.92 12.79 53.42
CA LYS A 543 -44.15 11.54 53.39
C LYS A 543 -45.12 10.40 53.01
N THR A 544 -44.79 9.66 51.95
CA THR A 544 -45.33 8.32 51.71
C THR A 544 -44.15 7.38 51.66
N GLU A 545 -44.12 6.52 52.66
CA GLU A 545 -43.21 5.40 52.88
C GLU A 545 -43.91 4.19 52.26
N THR A 546 -43.31 3.60 51.23
CA THR A 546 -43.75 2.31 50.68
C THR A 546 -42.51 1.48 50.41
N ASP A 547 -42.38 0.43 51.20
CA ASP A 547 -41.46 -0.68 51.08
C ASP A 547 -41.53 -1.33 49.70
N VAL A 548 -40.38 -1.57 49.09
CA VAL A 548 -40.22 -2.52 47.97
C VAL A 548 -38.98 -3.37 48.25
N PRO A 549 -39.02 -4.70 48.01
CA PRO A 549 -37.98 -5.62 48.47
C PRO A 549 -36.74 -5.59 47.57
N VAL A 550 -35.59 -5.78 48.21
CA VAL A 550 -34.30 -6.10 47.57
C VAL A 550 -34.35 -7.53 47.03
N PRO A 551 -34.08 -7.78 45.73
CA PRO A 551 -33.81 -9.12 45.24
C PRO A 551 -32.36 -9.53 45.56
N PRO A 552 -32.07 -10.83 45.74
CA PRO A 552 -30.75 -11.28 46.17
C PRO A 552 -29.71 -11.09 45.07
N HIS A 553 -28.53 -10.61 45.48
CA HIS A 553 -27.31 -10.66 44.70
C HIS A 553 -26.87 -12.12 44.53
N ASP A 554 -27.07 -12.67 43.35
CA ASP A 554 -26.33 -13.86 42.90
C ASP A 554 -24.89 -13.44 42.60
N ARG A 555 -23.97 -13.91 43.45
CA ARG A 555 -22.54 -13.96 43.16
C ARG A 555 -22.33 -14.95 42.02
N LEU A 556 -21.96 -14.42 40.85
CA LEU A 556 -21.32 -15.21 39.81
C LEU A 556 -19.81 -15.08 39.98
N ASP A 557 -19.24 -16.12 40.60
CA ASP A 557 -17.81 -16.41 40.59
C ASP A 557 -17.34 -16.56 39.14
N TRP A 558 -16.38 -15.74 38.74
CA TRP A 558 -15.60 -15.97 37.52
C TRP A 558 -14.37 -16.82 37.90
N PRO A 559 -14.10 -17.93 37.19
CA PRO A 559 -12.88 -18.68 37.41
C PRO A 559 -11.70 -17.96 36.77
N GLU A 560 -10.69 -17.71 37.58
CA GLU A 560 -9.32 -17.46 37.14
C GLU A 560 -8.83 -18.66 36.31
N CYS A 561 -8.33 -18.39 35.11
CA CYS A 561 -7.51 -19.32 34.35
C CYS A 561 -6.28 -18.57 33.81
N VAL A 562 -5.14 -18.93 34.41
CA VAL A 562 -3.76 -19.11 33.92
C VAL A 562 -3.38 -18.46 32.58
#